data_AF-A0A6G0YL06-F1
#
_entry.id   AF-A0A6G0YL06-F1
#
_cell.length_a   1.000
_cell.length_b   1.000
_cell.length_c   1.000
_cell.angle_alpha   90.00
_cell.angle_beta   90.00
_cell.angle_gamma   90.00
#
_symmetry.space_group_name_H-M   'P 1'
#
loop_
_entity.id
_entity.type
_entity.pdbx_description
1 polymer ?
#
loop_
_entity_poly.entity_id
_entity_poly.type
_entity_poly.pdbx_seq_one_letter_code
_entity_poly.pdbx_strand_id
1 'polypeptide(L)'
;MRSWNLFESLDDGKSLVITKMTELHNHEISRVLYSHLPNQRKINPANKAIILELIDLKANKKMIQNKIINDCGKIITLKDLSNIRTIARKHDSNNNLVEVINKLKTKNNCNVEVSTDEANNFNGIFIQVRFMAESFHSFPEVIFYTVEHRASG
;
A
#
# COMPACT_ATOMS: atom_id res chain seq x y z
N MET A 1 19.23 7.98 -10.39
CA MET A 1 20.28 7.38 -11.24
C MET A 1 19.62 6.55 -12.33
N ARG A 2 19.39 7.16 -13.49
CA ARG A 2 19.02 6.46 -14.73
C ARG A 2 19.99 6.98 -15.78
N SER A 3 20.95 6.15 -16.17
CA SER A 3 21.64 6.34 -17.43
C SER A 3 20.69 5.90 -18.53
N TRP A 4 20.56 6.69 -19.58
CA TRP A 4 19.82 6.28 -20.77
C TRP A 4 20.79 5.46 -21.62
N ASN A 5 20.52 4.16 -21.69
CA ASN A 5 21.21 3.26 -22.60
C ASN A 5 20.30 3.06 -23.80
N LEU A 6 20.78 3.39 -25.00
CA LEU A 6 20.07 3.04 -26.22
C LEU A 6 20.42 1.58 -26.54
N PHE A 7 19.39 0.74 -26.62
CA PHE A 7 19.51 -0.66 -27.01
C PHE A 7 18.85 -0.82 -28.37
N GLU A 8 19.56 -1.43 -29.31
CA GLU A 8 19.00 -1.87 -30.58
C GLU A 8 19.12 -3.39 -30.66
N SER A 9 18.12 -4.04 -31.24
CA SER A 9 18.20 -5.47 -31.57
C SER A 9 19.11 -5.65 -32.76
N LEU A 10 20.01 -6.63 -32.71
CA LEU A 10 20.70 -7.08 -33.92
C LEU A 10 19.65 -7.66 -34.88
N ASP A 11 19.84 -7.52 -36.20
CA ASP A 11 18.91 -7.95 -37.27
C ASP A 11 18.47 -9.43 -37.20
N ASP A 12 19.10 -10.24 -36.34
CA ASP A 12 18.76 -11.64 -36.10
C ASP A 12 17.71 -11.87 -34.98
N GLY A 13 17.32 -10.81 -34.25
CA GLY A 13 16.35 -10.85 -33.15
C GLY A 13 16.79 -11.67 -31.93
N LYS A 14 18.04 -12.14 -31.87
CA LYS A 14 18.53 -13.06 -30.82
C LYS A 14 19.35 -12.37 -29.75
N SER A 15 19.80 -11.14 -29.99
CA SER A 15 20.64 -10.40 -29.05
C SER A 15 20.35 -8.90 -29.06
N LEU A 16 20.53 -8.26 -27.90
CA LEU A 16 20.49 -6.82 -27.74
C LEU A 16 21.93 -6.29 -27.69
N VAL A 17 22.22 -5.27 -28.49
CA VAL A 17 23.53 -4.61 -28.50
C VAL A 17 23.37 -3.19 -27.96
N ILE A 18 24.31 -2.79 -27.09
CA ILE A 18 24.38 -1.42 -26.58
C ILE A 18 25.08 -0.59 -27.66
N THR A 19 24.32 0.26 -28.35
CA THR A 19 24.86 1.10 -29.44
C THR A 19 25.37 2.44 -28.93
N LYS A 20 24.85 2.92 -27.80
CA LYS A 20 25.28 4.17 -27.19
C LYS A 20 25.15 4.14 -25.67
N MET A 21 26.25 4.48 -25.01
CA MET A 21 26.31 4.74 -23.58
C MET A 21 26.77 6.19 -23.37
N THR A 22 26.14 6.91 -22.45
CA THR A 22 26.51 8.29 -22.12
C THR A 22 26.72 8.40 -20.62
N GLU A 23 27.91 8.86 -20.24
CA GLU A 23 28.32 9.07 -18.84
C GLU A 23 28.13 10.53 -18.39
N LEU A 24 27.54 11.37 -19.25
CA LEU A 24 27.16 12.73 -18.89
C LEU A 24 25.87 12.71 -18.06
N HIS A 25 25.99 13.20 -16.83
CA HIS A 25 24.87 13.37 -15.92
C HIS A 25 24.61 14.87 -15.72
N ASN A 26 23.33 15.26 -15.73
CA ASN A 26 22.90 16.62 -15.40
C ASN A 26 22.77 16.85 -13.87
N HIS A 27 23.37 15.96 -13.08
CA HIS A 27 23.35 15.97 -11.62
C HIS A 27 24.58 15.26 -11.07
N GLU A 28 24.90 15.53 -9.80
CA GLU A 28 25.98 14.86 -9.10
C GLU A 28 25.69 13.36 -8.90
N ILE A 29 26.71 12.54 -9.08
CA ILE A 29 26.65 11.09 -8.84
C ILE A 29 27.27 10.80 -7.48
N SER A 30 26.49 10.19 -6.60
CA SER A 30 26.99 9.70 -5.31
C SER A 30 26.63 8.24 -5.12
N ARG A 31 27.67 7.41 -4.94
CA ARG A 31 27.51 5.99 -4.61
C ARG A 31 26.78 5.80 -3.29
N VAL A 32 27.01 6.70 -2.33
CA VAL A 32 26.31 6.69 -1.04
C VAL A 32 24.82 6.89 -1.28
N LEU A 33 24.42 7.97 -1.97
CA LEU A 33 23.01 8.23 -2.28
C LEU A 33 22.37 7.09 -3.07
N TYR A 34 23.09 6.49 -4.02
CA TYR A 34 22.63 5.33 -4.77
C TYR A 34 22.28 4.14 -3.86
N SER A 35 23.16 3.80 -2.92
CA SER A 35 22.93 2.70 -1.96
C SER A 35 21.71 2.94 -1.05
N HIS A 36 21.33 4.20 -0.84
CA HIS A 36 20.14 4.57 -0.07
C HIS A 36 18.85 4.67 -0.90
N LEU A 37 18.88 4.40 -2.22
CA LEU A 37 17.67 4.44 -3.05
C LEU A 37 16.66 3.34 -2.67
N PRO A 38 15.34 3.61 -2.79
CA PRO A 38 14.31 2.64 -2.41
C PRO A 38 14.47 1.26 -3.05
N ASN A 39 14.88 1.20 -4.32
CA ASN A 39 15.10 -0.07 -5.02
C ASN A 39 16.26 -0.88 -4.45
N GLN A 40 17.34 -0.21 -3.99
CA GLN A 40 18.51 -0.88 -3.41
C GLN A 40 18.22 -1.41 -1.99
N ARG A 41 17.35 -0.69 -1.26
CA ARG A 41 16.88 -1.04 0.09
C ARG A 41 15.77 -2.10 0.13
N LYS A 42 15.31 -2.61 -1.02
CA LYS A 42 14.30 -3.68 -1.05
C LYS A 42 14.84 -4.93 -0.37
N ILE A 43 14.07 -5.44 0.60
CA ILE A 43 14.35 -6.68 1.32
C ILE A 43 13.68 -7.86 0.61
N ASN A 44 14.40 -8.98 0.56
CA ASN A 44 13.87 -10.23 -0.02
C ASN A 44 12.73 -10.82 0.86
N PRO A 45 11.91 -11.74 0.33
CA PRO A 45 10.80 -12.31 1.10
C PRO A 45 11.23 -13.05 2.37
N ALA A 46 12.33 -13.80 2.34
CA ALA A 46 12.82 -14.57 3.48
C ALA A 46 13.18 -13.66 4.68
N ASN A 47 13.94 -12.59 4.44
CA ASN A 47 14.32 -11.64 5.49
C ASN A 47 13.11 -10.81 5.95
N LYS A 48 12.11 -10.57 5.10
CA LYS A 48 10.85 -9.92 5.51
C LYS A 48 10.11 -10.76 6.56
N ALA A 49 10.06 -12.08 6.41
CA ALA A 49 9.42 -12.96 7.38
C ALA A 49 10.10 -12.87 8.76
N ILE A 50 11.44 -12.92 8.79
CA ILE A 50 12.23 -12.76 10.02
C ILE A 50 11.98 -11.38 10.67
N ILE A 51 11.94 -10.32 9.87
CA ILE A 51 11.66 -8.97 10.37
C ILE A 51 10.27 -8.90 11.00
N LEU A 52 9.26 -9.52 10.38
CA LEU A 52 7.89 -9.54 10.92
C LEU A 52 7.82 -10.27 12.26
N GLU A 53 8.43 -11.44 12.36
CA GLU A 53 8.51 -12.20 13.62
C GLU A 53 9.14 -11.37 14.74
N LEU A 54 10.28 -10.73 14.48
CA LEU A 54 10.96 -9.87 15.46
C LEU A 54 10.11 -8.65 15.86
N ILE A 55 9.36 -8.07 14.92
CA ILE A 55 8.45 -6.96 15.20
C ILE A 55 7.29 -7.41 16.10
N ASP A 56 6.75 -8.61 15.86
CA ASP A 56 5.63 -9.16 16.63
C ASP A 56 6.05 -9.57 18.04
N LEU A 57 7.30 -10.02 18.22
CA LEU A 57 7.96 -10.18 19.51
C LEU A 57 8.28 -8.84 20.22
N LYS A 58 7.86 -7.71 19.64
CA LYS A 58 8.10 -6.34 20.15
C LYS A 58 9.59 -6.01 20.32
N ALA A 59 10.47 -6.63 19.53
CA ALA A 59 11.89 -6.33 19.57
C ALA A 59 12.17 -4.87 19.14
N ASN A 60 13.25 -4.30 19.66
CA ASN A 60 13.62 -2.92 19.38
C ASN A 60 13.98 -2.73 17.89
N LYS A 61 13.33 -1.79 17.21
CA LYS A 61 13.52 -1.57 15.76
C LYS A 61 14.96 -1.21 15.37
N LYS A 62 15.73 -0.54 16.22
CA LYS A 62 17.16 -0.26 15.96
C LYS A 62 18.00 -1.55 16.02
N MET A 63 17.66 -2.46 16.93
CA MET A 63 18.33 -3.76 17.00
C MET A 63 18.02 -4.62 15.77
N ILE A 64 16.75 -4.64 15.33
CA ILE A 64 16.35 -5.32 14.09
C ILE A 64 17.10 -4.72 12.89
N GLN A 65 17.16 -3.39 12.80
CA GLN A 65 17.90 -2.69 11.75
C GLN A 65 19.38 -3.11 11.73
N ASN A 66 20.06 -3.07 12.87
CA ASN A 66 21.46 -3.46 12.97
C ASN A 66 21.67 -4.93 12.59
N LYS A 67 20.79 -5.83 13.03
CA LYS A 67 20.84 -7.24 12.67
C LYS A 67 20.75 -7.43 11.15
N ILE A 68 19.80 -6.77 10.48
CA ILE A 68 19.65 -6.89 9.02
C ILE A 68 20.83 -6.29 8.27
N ILE A 69 21.39 -5.18 8.75
CA ILE A 69 22.59 -4.58 8.15
C ILE A 69 23.79 -5.55 8.28
N ASN A 70 23.97 -6.14 9.45
CA ASN A 70 25.11 -7.04 9.73
C ASN A 70 24.97 -8.39 9.01
N ASP A 71 23.79 -9.01 9.06
CA ASP A 71 23.57 -10.35 8.52
C ASP A 71 23.44 -10.33 6.99
N CYS A 72 22.89 -9.26 6.41
CA CYS A 72 22.56 -9.21 4.98
C CYS A 72 23.34 -8.15 4.19
N GLY A 73 24.11 -7.29 4.84
CA GLY A 73 24.79 -6.15 4.20
C GLY A 73 23.84 -5.13 3.58
N LYS A 74 22.53 -5.23 3.84
CA LYS A 74 21.51 -4.40 3.21
C LYS A 74 21.21 -3.18 4.06
N ILE A 75 21.34 -2.01 3.43
CA ILE A 75 20.91 -0.75 4.03
C ILE A 75 19.39 -0.76 4.12
N ILE A 76 18.88 -0.55 5.33
CA ILE A 76 17.45 -0.43 5.61
C ILE A 76 17.23 0.69 6.61
N THR A 77 16.09 1.36 6.51
CA THR A 77 15.66 2.43 7.42
C THR A 77 14.60 1.93 8.40
N LEU A 78 14.41 2.62 9.51
CA LEU A 78 13.32 2.34 10.46
C LEU A 78 11.93 2.51 9.83
N LYS A 79 11.82 3.37 8.81
CA LYS A 79 10.58 3.54 8.03
C LYS A 79 10.26 2.28 7.23
N ASP A 80 11.26 1.64 6.63
CA ASP A 80 11.06 0.39 5.90
C ASP A 80 10.52 -0.72 6.82
N LEU A 81 11.09 -0.87 8.02
CA LEU A 81 10.59 -1.82 9.02
C LEU A 81 9.13 -1.55 9.38
N SER A 82 8.77 -0.27 9.52
CA SER A 82 7.39 0.12 9.82
C SER A 82 6.46 -0.18 8.64
N ASN A 83 6.91 0.06 7.41
CA ASN A 83 6.14 -0.24 6.20
C ASN A 83 5.94 -1.75 6.02
N ILE A 84 6.95 -2.57 6.30
CA ILE A 84 6.85 -4.04 6.23
C ILE A 84 5.69 -4.54 7.11
N ARG A 85 5.61 -4.07 8.35
CA ARG A 85 4.50 -4.41 9.27
C ARG A 85 3.14 -3.95 8.73
N THR A 86 3.05 -2.71 8.25
CA THR A 86 1.80 -2.16 7.73
C THR A 86 1.30 -2.92 6.50
N ILE A 87 2.21 -3.29 5.59
CA ILE A 87 1.87 -4.05 4.38
C ILE A 87 1.44 -5.47 4.74
N ALA A 88 2.14 -6.14 5.66
CA ALA A 88 1.75 -7.47 6.14
C ALA A 88 0.33 -7.46 6.74
N ARG A 89 0.03 -6.48 7.59
CA ARG A 89 -1.32 -6.30 8.16
C ARG A 89 -2.40 -5.93 7.16
N LYS A 90 -2.04 -5.28 6.04
CA LYS A 90 -2.97 -4.99 4.95
C LYS A 90 -3.33 -6.27 4.19
N HIS A 91 -2.47 -7.27 4.17
CA HIS A 91 -2.81 -8.61 3.67
C HIS A 91 -3.67 -9.40 4.64
N ASP A 92 -3.52 -9.17 5.96
CA ASP A 92 -4.41 -9.66 7.01
C ASP A 92 -5.68 -8.80 7.17
N SER A 93 -5.98 -7.88 6.25
CA SER A 93 -7.27 -7.20 6.29
C SER A 93 -8.33 -8.25 6.00
N ASN A 94 -8.93 -8.73 7.08
CA ASN A 94 -10.26 -9.30 7.12
C ASN A 94 -11.19 -8.23 6.51
N ASN A 95 -11.23 -8.16 5.16
CA ASN A 95 -12.11 -7.29 4.38
C ASN A 95 -13.52 -7.85 4.47
N ASN A 96 -13.98 -8.00 5.71
CA ASN A 96 -15.24 -8.60 6.04
C ASN A 96 -16.26 -7.47 6.09
N LEU A 97 -16.79 -7.15 4.91
CA LEU A 97 -17.88 -6.20 4.74
C LEU A 97 -19.05 -6.53 5.68
N VAL A 98 -19.31 -7.82 5.91
CA VAL A 98 -20.35 -8.29 6.83
C VAL A 98 -20.06 -7.87 8.27
N GLU A 99 -18.81 -7.96 8.74
CA GLU A 99 -18.42 -7.51 10.08
C GLU A 99 -18.63 -5.99 10.24
N VAL A 100 -18.28 -5.21 9.22
CA VAL A 100 -18.47 -3.75 9.21
C VAL A 100 -19.94 -3.39 9.25
N ILE A 101 -20.77 -4.03 8.42
CA ILE A 101 -22.23 -3.83 8.41
C ILE A 101 -22.83 -4.18 9.77
N ASN A 102 -22.40 -5.31 10.36
CA ASN A 102 -22.87 -5.72 11.68
C ASN A 102 -22.51 -4.70 12.76
N LYS A 103 -21.29 -4.15 12.74
CA LYS A 103 -20.88 -3.09 13.65
C LYS A 103 -21.75 -1.83 13.50
N LEU A 104 -22.00 -1.40 12.26
CA LEU A 104 -22.83 -0.21 12.01
C LEU A 104 -24.28 -0.41 12.47
N LYS A 105 -24.86 -1.60 12.26
CA LYS A 105 -26.22 -1.93 12.71
C LYS A 105 -26.32 -2.02 14.23
N THR A 106 -25.38 -2.72 14.87
CA THR A 106 -25.47 -3.06 16.31
C THR A 106 -24.90 -2.01 17.24
N LYS A 107 -23.76 -1.40 16.88
CA LYS A 107 -23.05 -0.46 17.75
C LYS A 107 -23.45 0.98 17.51
N ASN A 108 -23.74 1.32 16.26
CA ASN A 108 -24.08 2.68 15.85
C ASN A 108 -25.58 2.87 15.63
N ASN A 109 -26.38 1.80 15.74
CA ASN A 109 -27.83 1.82 15.54
C ASN A 109 -28.23 2.44 14.18
N CYS A 110 -27.39 2.28 13.16
CA CYS A 110 -27.64 2.76 11.81
C CYS A 110 -28.50 1.75 11.04
N ASN A 111 -29.38 2.26 10.18
CA ASN A 111 -29.91 1.46 9.09
C ASN A 111 -28.84 1.36 8.00
N VAL A 112 -28.55 0.14 7.53
CA VAL A 112 -27.48 -0.12 6.57
C VAL A 112 -27.95 -1.11 5.52
N GLU A 113 -27.85 -0.70 4.27
CA GLU A 113 -28.19 -1.49 3.09
C GLU A 113 -27.01 -1.56 2.13
N VAL A 114 -26.80 -2.72 1.51
CA VAL A 114 -25.75 -2.95 0.52
C VAL A 114 -26.40 -3.00 -0.84
N SER A 115 -25.92 -2.19 -1.77
CA SER A 115 -26.34 -2.22 -3.16
C SER A 115 -25.37 -3.06 -3.98
N THR A 116 -25.92 -4.00 -4.74
CA THR A 116 -25.19 -4.83 -5.71
C THR A 116 -25.81 -4.71 -7.09
N ASP A 117 -25.03 -4.98 -8.14
CA ASP A 117 -25.56 -5.09 -9.50
C ASP A 117 -26.23 -6.46 -9.74
N GLU A 118 -26.73 -6.68 -10.96
CA GLU A 118 -27.34 -7.94 -11.39
C GLU A 118 -26.37 -9.14 -11.36
N ALA A 119 -25.07 -8.89 -11.42
CA ALA A 119 -24.02 -9.89 -11.32
C ALA A 119 -23.49 -10.06 -9.88
N ASN A 120 -24.19 -9.48 -8.90
CA ASN A 120 -23.84 -9.49 -7.48
C ASN A 120 -22.48 -8.84 -7.16
N ASN A 121 -22.02 -7.92 -8.01
CA ASN A 121 -20.88 -7.07 -7.71
C ASN A 121 -21.30 -5.92 -6.79
N PHE A 122 -20.43 -5.57 -5.86
CA PHE A 122 -20.66 -4.48 -4.91
C PHE A 122 -20.67 -3.11 -5.61
N ASN A 123 -21.77 -2.37 -5.48
CA ASN A 123 -21.93 -1.02 -6.03
C ASN A 123 -21.80 0.07 -4.98
N GLY A 124 -22.30 -0.17 -3.76
CA GLY A 124 -22.29 0.84 -2.71
C GLY A 124 -22.92 0.38 -1.40
N ILE A 125 -22.77 1.22 -0.37
CA ILE A 125 -23.43 1.04 0.93
C ILE A 125 -24.25 2.29 1.20
N PHE A 126 -25.52 2.09 1.50
CA PHE A 126 -26.38 3.11 2.06
C PHE A 126 -26.33 3.01 3.59
N ILE A 127 -26.02 4.12 4.26
CA ILE A 127 -25.95 4.22 5.72
C ILE A 127 -26.84 5.38 6.14
N GLN A 128 -27.80 5.11 7.02
CA GLN A 128 -28.71 6.11 7.55
C GLN A 128 -28.71 6.04 9.09
N VAL A 129 -28.34 7.15 9.73
CA VAL A 129 -28.46 7.29 11.19
C VAL A 129 -29.89 7.69 11.56
N ARG A 130 -30.30 7.43 12.81
CA ARG A 130 -31.66 7.73 13.29
C ARG A 130 -32.06 9.19 13.05
N PHE A 131 -31.15 10.13 13.29
CA PHE A 131 -31.38 11.55 13.03
C PHE A 131 -31.70 11.85 11.56
N MET A 132 -31.04 11.19 10.61
CA MET A 132 -31.31 11.38 9.17
C MET A 132 -32.70 10.84 8.82
N ALA A 133 -33.10 9.71 9.40
CA ALA A 133 -34.44 9.14 9.19
C ALA A 133 -35.54 10.04 9.79
N GLU A 134 -35.35 10.51 11.02
CA GLU A 134 -36.28 11.43 11.70
C GLU A 134 -36.40 12.75 10.94
N SER A 135 -35.27 13.33 10.51
CA SER A 135 -35.25 14.60 9.77
C SER A 135 -35.96 14.47 8.42
N PHE A 136 -35.73 13.38 7.68
CA PHE A 136 -36.41 13.13 6.41
C PHE A 136 -37.92 12.91 6.62
N HIS A 137 -38.33 12.24 7.70
CA HIS A 137 -39.74 12.08 8.03
C HIS A 137 -40.43 13.42 8.34
N SER A 138 -39.74 14.32 9.05
CA SER A 138 -40.28 15.65 9.37
C SER A 138 -40.22 16.64 8.19
N PHE A 139 -39.22 16.51 7.32
CA PHE A 139 -38.99 17.42 6.19
C PHE A 139 -38.57 16.62 4.94
N PRO A 140 -39.51 16.02 4.21
CA PRO A 140 -39.21 15.17 3.04
C PRO A 140 -38.50 15.91 1.90
N GLU A 141 -38.60 17.23 1.86
CA GLU A 141 -37.90 18.11 0.92
C GLU A 141 -36.39 18.26 1.22
N VAL A 142 -35.93 17.82 2.40
CA VAL A 142 -34.54 17.92 2.84
C VAL A 142 -33.86 16.55 2.79
N ILE A 143 -32.83 16.44 1.96
CA ILE A 143 -32.00 15.22 1.84
C ILE A 143 -30.59 15.50 2.36
N PHE A 144 -30.17 14.72 3.35
CA PHE A 144 -28.78 14.71 3.82
C PHE A 144 -28.01 13.61 3.09
N TYR A 145 -27.01 13.99 2.30
CA TYR A 145 -26.11 13.03 1.66
C TYR A 145 -24.65 13.46 1.85
N THR A 146 -23.76 12.49 2.00
CA THR A 146 -22.30 12.69 1.95
C THR A 146 -21.74 11.69 0.95
N VAL A 147 -20.83 12.17 0.08
CA VAL A 147 -20.14 11.32 -0.89
C VAL A 147 -18.66 11.37 -0.58
N GLU A 148 -18.09 10.23 -0.18
CA GLU A 148 -16.65 10.07 -0.05
C GLU A 148 -16.11 9.30 -1.26
N HIS A 149 -15.48 10.00 -2.19
CA HIS A 149 -14.72 9.37 -3.27
C HIS A 149 -13.32 8.98 -2.76
N ARG A 150 -13.01 7.69 -2.82
CA ARG A 150 -11.63 7.20 -2.66
C ARG A 150 -10.95 7.29 -4.01
N ALA A 151 -9.97 8.18 -4.15
CA ALA A 151 -9.13 8.22 -5.34
C ALA A 151 -8.41 6.86 -5.48
N SER A 152 -8.69 6.17 -6.58
CA SER A 152 -8.02 4.93 -6.97
C SER A 152 -6.52 5.22 -7.10
N GLY A 153 -5.71 4.61 -6.22
CA GLY A 153 -4.26 4.63 -6.29
C GLY A 153 -3.70 3.38 -6.95
#